data_AF-A0A6P1E633-F1
#
_entry.id   AF-A0A6P1E633-F1
#
_cell.length_a   1.000
_cell.length_b   1.000
_cell.length_c   1.000
_cell.angle_alpha   90.00
_cell.angle_beta   90.00
_cell.angle_gamma   90.00
#
_symmetry.space_group_name_H-M   'P 1'
#
loop_
_entity.id
_entity.type
_entity.pdbx_description
1 polymer ?
#
loop_
_entity_poly.entity_id
_entity_poly.type
_entity_poly.pdbx_seq_one_letter_code
_entity_poly.pdbx_strand_id
1 'polypeptide(L)' 'MNTHDPSYKLLFSHPQMVRDLLLGFIDEAWVAELDLDTLEQVSGSYVSDDLRDREDDILWRVRF' A
#
# COMPACT_ATOMS: atom_id res chain seq x y z
N MET A 1 3.67 23.24 -1.61
CA MET A 1 3.71 22.85 -0.18
C MET A 1 2.73 21.69 -0.03
N ASN A 2 3.20 20.47 -0.25
CA ASN A 2 2.36 19.27 -0.22
C ASN A 2 2.27 18.78 1.22
N THR A 3 1.56 19.55 2.06
CA THR A 3 1.53 19.39 3.52
C THR A 3 0.73 18.16 3.98
N HIS A 4 0.21 17.36 3.04
CA HIS A 4 -0.68 16.24 3.32
C HIS A 4 -0.03 14.85 3.14
N ASP A 5 1.11 14.75 2.45
CA ASP A 5 1.77 13.46 2.20
C ASP A 5 2.14 12.68 3.47
N PRO A 6 2.65 13.31 4.55
CA PRO A 6 3.05 12.55 5.74
C PRO A 6 1.88 11.87 6.44
N SER A 7 0.72 12.54 6.46
CA SER A 7 -0.48 12.05 7.12
C SER A 7 -1.10 10.89 6.34
N TYR A 8 -1.15 10.99 5.01
CA TYR A 8 -1.60 9.89 4.15
C TYR A 8 -0.64 8.69 4.23
N LYS A 9 0.68 8.93 4.24
CA LYS A 9 1.67 7.86 4.47
C LYS A 9 1.44 7.14 5.79
N LEU A 10 1.15 7.87 6.88
CA LEU A 10 0.91 7.25 8.19
C LEU A 10 -0.36 6.40 8.19
N LEU A 11 -1.43 6.88 7.56
CA LEU A 11 -2.69 6.13 7.42
C LEU A 11 -2.46 4.85 6.62
N PHE A 12 -1.78 4.95 5.49
CA PHE A 12 -1.44 3.81 4.62
C PHE A 12 -0.16 3.08 5.01
N SER A 13 0.40 3.32 6.20
CA SER A 13 1.48 2.50 6.76
C SER A 13 0.93 1.31 7.54
N HIS A 14 -0.36 1.34 7.85
CA HIS A 14 -1.03 0.27 8.58
C HIS A 14 -1.68 -0.73 7.60
N PRO A 15 -1.27 -2.01 7.60
CA PRO A 15 -1.86 -3.02 6.70
C PRO A 15 -3.36 -3.18 6.90
N GLN A 16 -3.84 -3.02 8.13
CA GLN A 16 -5.27 -3.07 8.45
C GLN A 16 -6.05 -1.98 7.71
N MET A 17 -5.53 -0.75 7.66
CA MET A 17 -6.19 0.34 6.94
C MET A 17 -6.30 0.05 5.44
N VAL A 18 -5.24 -0.50 4.84
CA VAL A 18 -5.22 -0.86 3.41
C VAL A 18 -6.16 -2.02 3.14
N ARG A 19 -6.21 -3.02 4.01
CA ARG A 19 -7.18 -4.12 3.93
C ARG A 19 -8.62 -3.62 3.97
N ASP A 20 -8.97 -2.79 4.95
CA ASP A 20 -10.31 -2.24 5.08
C ASP A 20 -10.68 -1.33 3.89
N LEU A 21 -9.70 -0.63 3.31
CA LEU A 21 -9.90 0.12 2.06
C LEU A 21 -10.21 -0.81 0.88
N LEU A 22 -9.44 -1.88 0.70
CA LEU A 22 -9.66 -2.86 -0.38
C LEU A 22 -11.03 -3.50 -0.24
N LEU A 23 -11.40 -3.95 0.95
CA LEU A 23 -12.70 -4.58 1.23
C LEU A 23 -13.88 -3.59 1.16
N GLY A 24 -13.66 -2.33 1.52
CA GLY A 24 -14.72 -1.32 1.59
C GLY A 24 -14.97 -0.58 0.27
N PHE A 25 -13.97 -0.51 -0.61
CA PHE A 25 -14.07 0.23 -1.88
C PHE A 25 -14.01 -0.64 -3.13
N ILE A 26 -13.47 -1.87 -3.05
CA ILE A 26 -13.36 -2.76 -4.21
C ILE A 26 -14.31 -3.95 -4.02
N ASP A 27 -15.43 -3.91 -4.75
CA ASP A 27 -16.45 -4.98 -4.80
C ASP A 27 -16.13 -5.99 -5.91
N GLU A 28 -14.89 -6.44 -5.97
CA GLU A 28 -14.43 -7.39 -6.97
C GLU A 28 -14.15 -8.75 -6.33
N ALA A 29 -14.58 -9.83 -6.99
CA ALA A 29 -14.48 -11.17 -6.44
C ALA A 29 -13.03 -11.60 -6.12
N TRP A 30 -12.05 -11.11 -6.89
CA TRP A 30 -10.64 -11.41 -6.66
C TRP A 30 -10.12 -10.84 -5.33
N VAL A 31 -10.74 -9.78 -4.79
CA VAL A 31 -10.35 -9.21 -3.49
C VAL A 31 -10.73 -10.15 -2.35
N ALA A 32 -11.83 -10.88 -2.50
CA ALA A 32 -12.23 -11.91 -1.54
C ALA A 32 -11.34 -13.16 -1.59
N GLU A 33 -10.62 -13.37 -2.69
CA GLU A 33 -9.65 -14.47 -2.85
C GLU A 33 -8.26 -14.11 -2.29
N LEU A 34 -7.98 -12.83 -2.04
CA LEU A 34 -6.71 -12.40 -1.46
C LEU A 34 -6.58 -12.77 0.02
N ASP A 35 -5.43 -13.31 0.40
CA ASP A 35 -5.07 -13.50 1.80
C ASP A 35 -4.54 -12.19 2.40
N LEU A 36 -5.47 -11.31 2.78
CA LEU A 36 -5.17 -9.99 3.35
C LEU A 36 -4.48 -10.04 4.73
N ASP A 37 -4.37 -11.22 5.36
CA ASP A 37 -3.54 -11.42 6.57
C ASP A 37 -2.05 -11.45 6.20
N THR A 38 -1.73 -11.86 4.97
CA THR A 38 -0.36 -11.87 4.42
C THR A 38 0.05 -10.54 3.81
N LEU A 39 -0.75 -9.49 3.97
CA LEU A 39 -0.48 -8.17 3.42
C LEU A 39 0.77 -7.56 4.09
N GLU A 40 1.88 -7.56 3.36
CA GLU A 40 3.15 -7.01 3.81
C GLU A 40 3.50 -5.73 3.03
N GLN A 41 3.90 -4.68 3.76
CA GLN A 41 4.42 -3.47 3.13
C GLN A 41 5.80 -3.78 2.57
N VAL A 42 5.94 -3.69 1.24
CA VAL A 42 7.24 -3.81 0.60
C VAL A 42 7.87 -2.42 0.65
N SER A 43 8.75 -2.20 1.62
CA SER A 43 9.64 -1.05 1.60
C SER A 43 10.59 -1.22 0.41
N GLY A 44 10.20 -0.61 -0.71
CA GLY A 44 10.93 -0.67 -1.96
C GLY A 44 12.28 0.00 -1.82
N SER A 45 13.29 -0.73 -1.33
CA SER A 45 14.68 -0.36 -1.53
C SER A 45 15.13 -0.68 -2.96
N TYR A 46 14.20 -0.72 -3.93
CA TYR A 46 14.51 -0.82 -5.34
C TYR A 46 14.83 0.58 -5.84
N VAL A 47 16.01 1.05 -5.43
CA VAL A 47 16.66 2.26 -5.95
C VAL A 47 16.94 1.96 -7.42
N SER A 48 15.97 2.28 -8.29
CA SER A 48 16.28 2.46 -9.71
C SER A 48 17.32 3.59 -9.79
N ASP A 49 18.32 3.42 -10.64
CA ASP A 49 19.52 4.28 -10.79
C ASP A 49 19.20 5.79 -10.97
N ASP A 50 17.95 6.13 -11.30
CA ASP A 50 17.39 7.48 -11.22
C ASP A 50 16.72 7.67 -9.86
N LEU A 51 17.54 8.01 -8.84
CA LEU A 51 17.24 8.37 -7.44
C LEU A 51 16.21 9.51 -7.27
N ARG A 52 15.07 9.44 -7.96
CA ARG A 52 13.85 10.09 -7.54
C ARG A 52 13.17 9.07 -6.67
N ASP A 53 13.47 9.17 -5.37
CA ASP A 53 12.63 8.64 -4.32
C ASP A 53 11.19 8.98 -4.71
N ARG A 54 10.48 7.99 -5.24
CA ARG A 54 9.11 8.16 -5.71
C ARG A 54 8.30 8.09 -4.42
N GLU A 55 8.42 9.19 -3.67
CA GLU A 55 7.97 9.36 -2.31
C GLU A 55 6.46 9.11 -2.15
N ASP A 56 5.73 8.88 -3.22
CA ASP A 56 4.27 8.81 -3.23
C ASP A 56 3.71 7.37 -3.34
N ASP A 57 4.51 6.39 -3.77
CA ASP A 57 4.03 5.02 -4.04
C ASP A 57 4.35 4.05 -2.88
N ILE A 58 3.34 3.61 -2.11
CA ILE A 58 3.48 2.51 -1.14
C ILE A 58 3.17 1.19 -1.83
N LEU A 59 4.16 0.29 -1.85
CA LEU A 59 4.00 -1.05 -2.42
C LEU A 59 3.54 -2.04 -1.36
N TRP A 60 2.54 -2.85 -1.72
CA TRP A 60 1.99 -3.91 -0.90
C TRP A 60 2.12 -5.25 -1.61
N ARG A 61 2.59 -6.27 -0.91
CA ARG A 61 2.56 -7.65 -1.37
C ARG A 61 1.50 -8.42 -0.60
N VAL A 62 0.78 -9.25 -1.33
CA VAL A 62 -0.27 -10.13 -0.81
C VAL A 62 -0.17 -11.47 -1.54
N ARG A 63 -0.53 -12.56 -0.87
CA ARG A 63 -0.59 -13.89 -1.48
C ARG A 63 -2.01 -14.12 -2.02
N PHE A 64 -2.07 -14.67 -3.23
CA PHE A 64 -3.27 -15.17 -3.90
C PHE A 64 -3.17 -16.70 -3.95
#